data_AF-A0A920VHD1-F1
#
_entry.id   AF-A0A920VHD1-F1
#
_cell.length_a   1.000
_cell.length_b   1.000
_cell.length_c   1.000
_cell.angle_alpha   90.00
_cell.angle_beta   90.00
_cell.angle_gamma   90.00
#
_symmetry.space_group_name_H-M   'P 1'
#
loop_
_entity.id
_entity.type
_entity.pdbx_description
1 polymer ?
#
loop_
_entity_poly.entity_id
_entity_poly.type
_entity_poly.pdbx_seq_one_letter_code
_entity_poly.pdbx_strand_id
1 'polypeptide(L)'
;MARGGGRLRYPDPHGGPGNRRVPLAMETRIPEAAGLLPEIMGFDVIGYGCTSAATLIGEERVSAALHRAHPKVANTNPISAVLAAMEALGARRIAVITPYNAQVTTGIVSLLEERGLDVAAAGSFLEERTPPLLA
;
A
#
# COMPACT_ATOMS: atom_id res chain seq x y z
N MET A 1 2.13 29.15 16.27
CA MET A 1 0.87 29.20 15.50
C MET A 1 0.69 27.88 14.76
N ALA A 2 -0.08 26.94 15.32
CA ALA A 2 -0.46 25.72 14.62
C ALA A 2 -1.61 26.05 13.66
N ARG A 3 -1.39 25.95 12.35
CA ARG A 3 -2.51 25.98 11.39
C ARG A 3 -3.18 24.62 11.45
N GLY A 4 -4.48 24.63 11.74
CA GLY A 4 -5.29 23.42 11.92
C GLY A 4 -5.21 22.51 10.69
N GLY A 5 -4.71 21.29 10.89
CA GLY A 5 -4.75 20.22 9.91
C GLY A 5 -6.18 19.69 9.80
N GLY A 6 -6.97 20.27 8.91
CA GLY A 6 -8.11 19.54 8.37
C GLY A 6 -7.56 18.34 7.61
N ARG A 7 -7.85 17.11 8.07
CA ARG A 7 -7.49 15.88 7.34
C ARG A 7 -7.90 16.03 5.89
N LEU A 8 -6.95 15.85 4.98
CA LEU A 8 -7.22 15.96 3.55
C LEU A 8 -8.18 14.84 3.17
N ARG A 9 -9.46 15.17 2.98
CA ARG A 9 -10.40 14.24 2.35
C ARG A 9 -10.17 14.29 0.85
N TYR A 10 -9.62 13.22 0.29
CA TYR A 10 -9.54 13.07 -1.15
C TYR A 10 -10.97 12.89 -1.70
N PRO A 11 -11.46 13.81 -2.56
CA PRO A 11 -12.79 13.69 -3.13
C PRO A 11 -12.84 12.53 -4.11
N ASP A 12 -13.89 11.72 -4.05
CA ASP A 12 -14.18 10.70 -5.05
C ASP A 12 -15.08 11.29 -6.15
N PRO A 13 -14.55 11.60 -7.34
CA PRO A 13 -15.33 12.20 -8.42
C PRO A 13 -16.27 11.20 -9.12
N HIS A 14 -16.12 9.89 -8.91
CA HIS A 14 -16.93 8.86 -9.56
C HIS A 14 -17.99 8.25 -8.62
N GLY A 15 -17.88 8.48 -7.30
CA GLY A 15 -18.93 8.20 -6.32
C GLY A 15 -19.27 6.72 -6.11
N GLY A 16 -18.37 5.80 -6.50
CA GLY A 16 -18.60 4.36 -6.49
C GLY A 16 -17.60 3.59 -5.59
N PRO A 17 -18.04 2.54 -4.88
CA PRO A 17 -17.11 1.75 -4.06
C PRO A 17 -16.18 0.94 -4.96
N GLY A 18 -14.88 1.25 -4.93
CA GLY A 18 -13.85 0.47 -5.62
C GLY A 18 -13.79 -0.99 -5.11
N ASN A 19 -13.40 -1.95 -5.97
CA ASN A 19 -13.34 -3.36 -5.59
C ASN A 19 -12.19 -3.66 -4.60
N ARG A 20 -12.51 -3.82 -3.30
CA ARG A 20 -11.56 -4.20 -2.24
C ARG A 20 -11.29 -5.70 -2.15
N ARG A 21 -12.12 -6.53 -2.79
CA ARG A 21 -12.04 -7.99 -2.64
C ARG A 21 -10.76 -8.54 -3.23
N VAL A 22 -10.38 -8.07 -4.41
CA VAL A 22 -9.19 -8.59 -5.11
C VAL A 22 -7.90 -8.28 -4.33
N PRO A 23 -7.62 -7.04 -3.89
CA PRO A 23 -6.41 -6.78 -3.10
C PRO A 23 -6.41 -7.49 -1.73
N LEU A 24 -7.55 -7.56 -1.04
CA LEU A 24 -7.63 -8.26 0.25
C LEU A 24 -7.45 -9.77 0.12
N ALA A 25 -7.95 -10.37 -0.96
CA ALA A 25 -7.75 -11.78 -1.26
C ALA A 25 -6.27 -12.15 -1.47
N MET A 26 -5.38 -11.18 -1.70
CA MET A 26 -3.96 -11.45 -1.85
C MET A 26 -3.30 -11.90 -0.55
N GLU A 27 -3.82 -11.52 0.62
CA GLU A 27 -3.21 -11.88 1.91
C GLU A 27 -3.00 -13.39 2.06
N THR A 28 -4.00 -14.19 1.68
CA THR A 28 -3.93 -15.65 1.75
C THR A 28 -3.00 -16.23 0.68
N ARG A 29 -2.73 -15.49 -0.41
CA ARG A 29 -1.88 -15.92 -1.52
C ARG A 29 -0.42 -15.48 -1.39
N ILE A 30 -0.13 -14.47 -0.56
CA ILE A 30 1.25 -14.05 -0.25
C ILE A 30 2.12 -15.25 0.19
N PRO A 31 1.73 -16.09 1.17
CA PRO A 31 2.57 -17.21 1.58
C PRO A 31 2.73 -18.26 0.47
N GLU A 32 1.69 -18.49 -0.33
CA GLU A 32 1.77 -19.42 -1.48
C GLU A 32 2.78 -18.94 -2.52
N ALA A 33 2.69 -17.65 -2.91
CA ALA A 33 3.59 -17.05 -3.88
C ALA A 33 5.03 -16.94 -3.35
N ALA A 34 5.21 -16.57 -2.08
CA ALA A 34 6.51 -16.52 -1.44
C ALA A 34 7.15 -17.91 -1.35
N GLY A 35 6.35 -18.97 -1.12
CA GLY A 35 6.81 -20.36 -1.12
C GLY A 35 7.33 -20.87 -2.47
N LEU A 36 7.02 -20.17 -3.58
CA LEU A 36 7.62 -20.47 -4.88
C LEU A 36 9.07 -20.00 -5.01
N LEU A 37 9.53 -19.11 -4.12
CA LEU A 37 10.92 -18.66 -4.07
C LEU A 37 11.79 -19.76 -3.43
N PRO A 38 12.75 -20.36 -4.17
CA PRO A 38 13.51 -21.48 -3.65
C PRO A 38 14.46 -21.06 -2.52
N GLU A 39 14.41 -21.75 -1.36
CA GLU A 39 15.30 -21.46 -0.23
C GLU A 39 16.79 -21.58 -0.58
N ILE A 40 17.16 -22.46 -1.52
CA ILE A 40 18.54 -22.65 -1.98
C ILE A 40 19.18 -21.39 -2.57
N MET A 41 18.36 -20.42 -3.01
CA MET A 41 18.85 -19.14 -3.51
C MET A 41 19.38 -18.24 -2.38
N GLY A 42 19.05 -18.53 -1.11
CA GLY A 42 19.60 -17.81 0.04
C GLY A 42 19.27 -16.32 0.05
N PHE A 43 18.01 -15.94 -0.21
CA PHE A 43 17.61 -14.53 -0.28
C PHE A 43 17.87 -13.78 1.03
N ASP A 44 18.55 -12.64 0.95
CA ASP A 44 18.73 -11.75 2.09
C ASP A 44 17.42 -11.02 2.45
N VAL A 45 16.63 -10.64 1.43
CA VAL A 45 15.39 -9.86 1.59
C VAL A 45 14.33 -10.28 0.58
N ILE A 46 13.05 -10.29 0.98
CA ILE A 46 11.89 -10.45 0.10
C ILE A 46 11.03 -9.19 0.10
N GLY A 47 10.72 -8.66 -1.10
CA GLY A 47 9.84 -7.50 -1.26
C GLY A 47 8.45 -7.89 -1.76
N TYR A 48 7.40 -7.53 -1.04
CA TYR A 48 6.04 -7.56 -1.58
C TYR A 48 5.78 -6.29 -2.40
N GLY A 49 5.43 -6.41 -3.68
CA GLY A 49 5.40 -5.27 -4.61
C GLY A 49 4.05 -4.58 -4.79
N CYS A 50 2.97 -5.02 -4.15
CA CYS A 50 1.63 -4.49 -4.43
C CYS A 50 1.23 -3.38 -3.45
N THR A 51 1.27 -2.12 -3.89
CA THR A 51 0.89 -0.97 -3.04
C THR A 51 -0.57 -1.01 -2.60
N SER A 52 -1.51 -1.32 -3.50
CA SER A 52 -2.94 -1.32 -3.19
C SER A 52 -3.29 -2.40 -2.17
N ALA A 53 -2.75 -3.61 -2.32
CA ALA A 53 -2.94 -4.68 -1.35
C ALA A 53 -2.20 -4.41 -0.04
N ALA A 54 -0.94 -3.94 -0.07
CA ALA A 54 -0.20 -3.59 1.15
C ALA A 54 -0.90 -2.50 1.96
N THR A 55 -1.50 -1.51 1.29
CA THR A 55 -2.29 -0.45 1.93
C THR A 55 -3.51 -1.03 2.67
N LEU A 56 -4.23 -1.95 2.03
CA LEU A 56 -5.48 -2.50 2.58
C LEU A 56 -5.25 -3.64 3.59
N ILE A 57 -4.19 -4.43 3.41
CA ILE A 57 -3.81 -5.55 4.31
C ILE A 57 -3.08 -5.00 5.53
N GLY A 58 -2.21 -4.01 5.35
CA GLY A 58 -1.34 -3.46 6.37
C GLY A 58 0.05 -4.11 6.40
N GLU A 59 1.05 -3.33 6.78
CA GLU A 59 2.47 -3.69 6.81
C GLU A 59 2.76 -4.96 7.62
N GLU A 60 2.29 -5.01 8.86
CA GLU A 60 2.55 -6.13 9.78
C GLU A 60 1.99 -7.45 9.25
N ARG A 61 0.80 -7.40 8.66
CA ARG A 61 0.12 -8.58 8.11
C ARG A 61 0.79 -9.08 6.83
N VAL A 62 1.27 -8.18 5.96
CA VAL A 62 2.09 -8.56 4.82
C VAL A 62 3.40 -9.21 5.28
N SER A 63 4.08 -8.63 6.28
CA SER A 63 5.31 -9.19 6.84
C SER A 63 5.09 -10.57 7.45
N ALA A 64 4.04 -10.73 8.26
CA ALA A 64 3.66 -12.01 8.84
C ALA A 64 3.35 -13.05 7.76
N ALA A 65 2.65 -12.67 6.68
CA ALA A 65 2.34 -13.57 5.58
C ALA A 65 3.60 -14.04 4.83
N LEU A 66 4.58 -13.16 4.61
CA LEU A 66 5.88 -13.54 4.03
C LEU A 66 6.67 -14.48 4.95
N HIS A 67 6.69 -14.21 6.25
CA HIS A 67 7.38 -15.06 7.23
C HIS A 67 6.76 -16.46 7.39
N ARG A 68 5.52 -16.70 6.96
CA ARG A 68 4.95 -18.06 6.91
C ARG A 68 5.67 -18.95 5.91
N ALA A 69 6.21 -18.38 4.83
CA ALA A 69 6.98 -19.11 3.82
C ALA A 69 8.49 -19.00 4.07
N HIS A 70 8.96 -17.84 4.53
CA HIS A 70 10.39 -17.57 4.77
C HIS A 70 10.59 -16.96 6.17
N PRO A 71 10.62 -17.77 7.25
CA PRO A 71 10.51 -17.27 8.63
C PRO A 71 11.64 -16.38 9.13
N LYS A 72 12.81 -16.42 8.46
CA LYS A 72 14.03 -15.71 8.88
C LYS A 72 14.50 -14.65 7.89
N VAL A 73 13.85 -14.56 6.74
CA VAL A 73 14.27 -13.64 5.67
C VAL A 73 13.67 -12.27 5.97
N ALA A 74 14.50 -11.23 5.98
CA ALA A 74 14.03 -9.87 6.13
C ALA A 74 13.04 -9.53 5.00
N ASN A 75 12.08 -8.65 5.26
CA ASN A 75 11.11 -8.30 4.24
C ASN A 75 10.72 -6.83 4.26
N THR A 76 10.18 -6.38 3.12
CA THR A 76 9.66 -5.03 2.94
C THR A 76 8.43 -5.04 2.04
N ASN A 77 7.67 -3.95 2.06
CA ASN A 77 6.53 -3.69 1.21
C ASN A 77 6.47 -2.18 0.88
N PRO A 78 5.57 -1.70 0.00
CA PRO A 78 5.60 -0.31 -0.43
C PRO A 78 5.28 0.68 0.70
N ILE A 79 4.57 0.25 1.74
CA ILE A 79 4.27 1.08 2.91
C ILE A 79 5.50 1.22 3.81
N SER A 80 6.12 0.11 4.21
CA SER A 80 7.36 0.16 5.00
C SER A 80 8.47 0.92 4.26
N ALA A 81 8.57 0.70 2.94
CA ALA A 81 9.55 1.37 2.09
C ALA A 81 9.33 2.88 2.01
N VAL A 82 8.09 3.37 1.82
CA VAL A 82 7.85 4.82 1.74
C VAL A 82 8.09 5.50 3.09
N LEU A 83 7.73 4.87 4.21
CA LEU A 83 7.98 5.42 5.55
C LEU A 83 9.49 5.55 5.82
N ALA A 84 10.26 4.49 5.54
CA ALA A 84 11.71 4.52 5.66
C ALA A 84 12.35 5.57 4.74
N ALA A 85 11.85 5.70 3.50
CA ALA A 85 12.34 6.71 2.56
C ALA A 85 12.06 8.15 3.05
N MET A 86 10.87 8.41 3.59
CA MET A 86 10.54 9.74 4.14
C MET A 86 11.40 10.06 5.36
N GLU A 87 11.67 9.09 6.22
CA GLU A 87 12.60 9.25 7.33
C GLU A 87 14.02 9.58 6.86
N ALA A 88 14.57 8.80 5.93
CA ALA A 88 15.89 9.02 5.36
C ALA A 88 16.04 10.40 4.68
N LEU A 89 14.97 10.89 4.06
CA LEU A 89 14.93 12.21 3.42
C LEU A 89 14.65 13.37 4.39
N GLY A 90 14.30 13.09 5.65
CA GLY A 90 13.81 14.11 6.59
C GLY A 90 12.49 14.74 6.16
N ALA A 91 11.76 14.10 5.25
CA ALA A 91 10.49 14.57 4.74
C ALA A 91 9.36 14.26 5.72
N ARG A 92 8.56 15.29 6.04
CA ARG A 92 7.37 15.17 6.91
C ARG A 92 6.10 15.65 6.23
N ARG A 93 6.22 16.55 5.26
CA ARG A 93 5.11 17.11 4.51
C ARG A 93 5.24 16.75 3.03
N ILE A 94 4.28 15.99 2.51
CA ILE A 94 4.37 15.35 1.19
C ILE A 94 3.10 15.59 0.36
N ALA A 95 3.22 15.38 -0.96
CA ALA A 95 2.08 15.24 -1.85
C ALA A 95 2.03 13.80 -2.39
N VAL A 96 0.83 13.25 -2.54
CA VAL A 96 0.61 11.87 -3.01
C VAL A 96 0.00 11.92 -4.40
N ILE A 97 0.61 11.24 -5.37
CA ILE A 97 0.02 11.00 -6.68
C ILE A 97 -0.10 9.49 -6.89
N THR A 98 -1.27 9.04 -7.32
CA THR A 98 -1.49 7.60 -7.57
C THR A 98 -2.19 7.37 -8.91
N PRO A 99 -2.11 6.16 -9.49
CA PRO A 99 -2.96 5.79 -10.61
C PRO A 99 -4.33 5.27 -10.19
N TYR A 100 -4.61 5.06 -8.90
CA TYR A 100 -5.73 4.23 -8.45
C TYR A 100 -7.05 4.99 -8.34
N ASN A 101 -8.18 4.27 -8.34
CA ASN A 101 -9.46 4.87 -7.98
C ASN A 101 -9.44 5.61 -6.62
N ALA A 102 -10.45 6.45 -6.41
CA ALA A 102 -10.50 7.33 -5.25
C ALA A 102 -10.48 6.57 -3.91
N GLN A 103 -11.07 5.38 -3.87
CA GLN A 103 -11.12 4.58 -2.66
C GLN A 103 -9.73 4.07 -2.24
N VAL A 104 -8.93 3.57 -3.17
CA VAL A 104 -7.54 3.14 -2.88
C VAL A 104 -6.67 4.35 -2.56
N THR A 105 -6.82 5.44 -3.33
CA THR A 105 -6.10 6.70 -3.09
C THR A 105 -6.36 7.22 -1.67
N THR A 106 -7.62 7.25 -1.26
CA THR A 106 -8.02 7.66 0.10
C THR A 106 -7.39 6.75 1.15
N GLY A 107 -7.39 5.43 0.93
CA GLY A 107 -6.74 4.49 1.83
C GLY A 107 -5.25 4.75 2.01
N ILE A 108 -4.53 5.08 0.93
CA ILE A 108 -3.11 5.42 0.97
C ILE A 108 -2.89 6.72 1.77
N VAL A 109 -3.67 7.76 1.49
CA VAL A 109 -3.57 9.05 2.19
C VAL A 109 -3.80 8.86 3.69
N SER A 110 -4.90 8.22 4.08
CA SER A 110 -5.21 7.98 5.50
C SER A 110 -4.12 7.19 6.20
N LEU A 111 -3.60 6.15 5.56
CA LEU A 111 -2.54 5.32 6.13
C LEU A 111 -1.26 6.13 6.36
N LEU A 112 -0.85 6.98 5.41
CA LEU A 112 0.34 7.81 5.56
C LEU A 112 0.15 8.88 6.66
N GLU A 113 -1.04 9.48 6.75
CA GLU A 113 -1.40 10.38 7.84
C GLU A 113 -1.36 9.69 9.21
N GLU A 114 -1.91 8.48 9.31
CA GLU A 114 -1.87 7.64 10.54
C GLU A 114 -0.44 7.28 10.95
N ARG A 115 0.50 7.29 10.01
CA ARG A 115 1.94 7.05 10.23
C ARG A 115 2.73 8.35 10.45
N GLY A 116 2.05 9.47 10.62
CA GLY A 116 2.66 10.75 11.04
C GLY A 116 3.18 11.62 9.91
N LEU A 117 2.82 11.34 8.65
CA LEU A 117 3.12 12.21 7.52
C LEU A 117 2.00 13.25 7.33
N ASP A 118 2.37 14.50 7.05
CA ASP A 118 1.45 15.57 6.65
C ASP A 118 1.22 15.50 5.13
N VAL A 119 0.10 14.92 4.71
CA VAL A 119 -0.26 14.85 3.29
C VAL A 119 -0.90 16.17 2.86
N ALA A 120 -0.09 17.05 2.28
CA ALA A 120 -0.48 18.40 1.89
C ALA A 120 -1.39 18.45 0.66
N ALA A 121 -1.30 17.46 -0.22
CA ALA A 121 -2.09 17.36 -1.44
C ALA A 121 -2.15 15.90 -1.91
N ALA A 122 -3.24 15.54 -2.61
CA ALA A 122 -3.41 14.23 -3.22
C ALA A 122 -4.04 14.35 -4.61
N GLY A 123 -3.57 13.55 -5.55
CA GLY A 123 -4.06 13.48 -6.92
C GLY A 123 -4.13 12.03 -7.41
N SER A 124 -5.05 11.76 -8.34
CA SER A 124 -5.11 10.45 -8.99
C SER A 124 -5.50 10.53 -10.47
N PHE A 125 -5.01 9.56 -11.24
CA PHE A 125 -5.46 9.28 -12.61
C PHE A 125 -6.79 8.53 -12.67
N LEU A 126 -7.30 8.03 -11.53
CA LEU A 126 -8.60 7.37 -11.40
C LEU A 126 -8.75 6.13 -12.30
N GLU A 127 -7.67 5.37 -12.49
CA GLU A 127 -7.72 4.15 -13.31
C GLU A 127 -8.59 3.08 -12.64
N GLU A 128 -9.65 2.69 -13.32
CA GLU A 128 -10.46 1.53 -12.99
C GLU A 128 -10.07 0.38 -13.90
N ARG A 129 -9.17 -0.48 -13.42
CA ARG A 129 -8.82 -1.72 -14.13
C ARG A 129 -9.88 -2.80 -13.87
N THR A 130 -11.10 -2.54 -14.30
CA THR A 130 -12.11 -3.56 -14.55
C THR A 130 -12.23 -3.66 -16.06
N PRO A 131 -11.61 -4.65 -16.76
CA PRO A 131 -12.11 -4.95 -18.09
C PRO A 131 -13.62 -5.19 -17.93
N PRO A 132 -14.48 -4.64 -18.80
CA PRO A 132 -15.89 -5.01 -18.76
C PRO A 132 -15.91 -6.53 -18.75
N LEU A 133 -16.62 -7.12 -17.78
CA LEU A 133 -17.01 -8.52 -17.90
C LEU A 133 -17.67 -8.60 -19.27
N LEU A 134 -17.01 -9.26 -20.22
CA LEU A 134 -17.67 -9.67 -21.44
C LEU A 134 -18.89 -10.49 -21.00
N ALA A 135 -20.02 -10.10 -21.58
CA ALA A 135 -21.39 -10.49 -21.26
C ALA A 135 -21.59 -11.97 -20.89
#